data_AF-A0A521YHF6-F1
#
_entry.id   AF-A0A521YHF6-F1
#
_cell.length_a   1.000
_cell.length_b   1.000
_cell.length_c   1.000
_cell.angle_alpha   90.00
_cell.angle_beta   90.00
_cell.angle_gamma   90.00
#
_symmetry.space_group_name_H-M   'P 1'
#
loop_
_entity.id
_entity.type
_entity.pdbx_description
1 polymer ?
#
loop_
_entity_poly.entity_id
_entity_poly.type
_entity_poly.pdbx_seq_one_letter_code
_entity_poly.pdbx_strand_id
1 'polypeptide(L)' 'MTRQTESESSHGAPGRIRLVDVLGAFSLAGDLAIGQQPEHGARSCYIGMQIADTLALPNADRRVLF' A
#
# COMPACT_ATOMS: atom_id res chain seq x y z
N MET A 1 6.29 24.42 18.91
CA MET A 1 7.13 24.42 17.70
C MET A 1 7.10 23.02 17.12
N THR A 2 6.18 22.81 16.18
CA THR A 2 5.72 21.50 15.71
C THR A 2 6.69 20.96 14.66
N ARG A 3 7.35 19.85 14.96
CA ARG A 3 8.26 19.15 14.05
C ARG A 3 7.40 18.45 12.98
N GLN A 4 7.17 19.11 11.85
CA GLN A 4 6.64 18.46 10.66
C GLN A 4 7.70 17.46 10.20
N THR A 5 7.44 16.17 10.41
CA THR A 5 8.17 15.10 9.74
C THR A 5 7.64 15.06 8.31
N GLU A 6 8.30 15.76 7.40
CA GLU A 6 8.18 15.50 5.97
C GLU A 6 8.44 14.00 5.76
N SER A 7 7.40 13.30 5.29
CA SER A 7 7.50 11.91 4.88
C SER A 7 8.40 11.88 3.64
N GLU A 8 9.68 11.57 3.80
CA GLU A 8 10.60 11.27 2.70
C GLU A 8 10.02 10.08 1.93
N SER A 9 9.23 10.40 0.91
CA SER A 9 8.77 9.45 -0.09
C SER A 9 10.00 8.86 -0.77
N SER A 10 10.26 7.57 -0.49
CA SER A 10 11.38 6.79 -1.03
C SER A 10 11.24 6.57 -2.54
N HIS A 11 11.30 7.64 -3.33
CA HIS A 11 11.30 7.57 -4.77
C HIS A 11 12.58 6.84 -5.22
N GLY A 12 12.40 5.81 -6.04
CA GLY A 12 13.52 5.09 -6.67
C GLY A 12 14.42 6.03 -7.47
N ALA A 13 15.59 5.53 -7.88
CA ALA A 13 16.54 6.29 -8.70
C ALA A 13 15.81 7.06 -9.84
N PRO A 14 16.20 8.31 -10.13
CA PRO A 14 15.49 9.16 -11.09
C PRO A 14 15.24 8.40 -12.41
N GLY A 15 13.97 8.27 -12.79
CA GLY A 15 13.52 7.48 -13.95
C GLY A 15 13.01 6.06 -13.66
N ARG A 16 13.08 5.56 -12.41
CA ARG A 16 12.52 4.26 -12.03
C ARG A 16 11.37 4.42 -11.04
N ILE A 17 10.16 4.12 -11.48
CA ILE A 17 8.96 4.08 -10.63
C ILE A 17 8.85 2.68 -10.02
N ARG A 18 8.62 2.58 -8.70
CA ARG A 18 8.37 1.29 -8.07
C ARG A 18 6.92 0.90 -8.32
N LEU A 19 6.68 -0.37 -8.64
CA LEU A 19 5.32 -0.88 -8.85
C LEU A 19 4.40 -0.57 -7.66
N VAL A 20 4.94 -0.67 -6.44
CA VAL A 20 4.20 -0.38 -5.20
C VAL A 20 3.72 1.07 -5.11
N ASP A 21 4.46 2.03 -5.67
CA ASP A 21 4.06 3.44 -5.68
C ASP A 21 2.89 3.66 -6.64
N VAL A 22 2.92 3.00 -7.81
CA VAL A 22 1.83 3.05 -8.80
C VAL A 22 0.57 2.40 -8.22
N LEU A 23 0.69 1.19 -7.69
CA LEU A 23 -0.44 0.47 -7.09
C LEU A 23 -1.03 1.25 -5.91
N GLY A 24 -0.19 1.84 -5.06
CA GLY A 24 -0.63 2.71 -3.96
C GLY A 24 -1.40 3.93 -4.46
N ALA A 25 -0.90 4.63 -5.48
CA ALA A 25 -1.56 5.78 -6.08
C ALA A 25 -2.93 5.41 -6.69
N PHE A 26 -3.01 4.29 -7.41
CA PHE A 26 -4.27 3.80 -7.98
C PHE A 26 -5.25 3.32 -6.90
N SER A 27 -4.77 2.65 -5.85
CA SER A 27 -5.62 2.27 -4.71
C SER A 27 -6.25 3.50 -4.06
N LEU A 28 -5.45 4.55 -3.80
CA LEU A 28 -5.94 5.79 -3.21
C LEU A 28 -6.93 6.51 -4.14
N ALA A 29 -6.61 6.62 -5.43
CA ALA A 29 -7.51 7.21 -6.41
C ALA A 29 -8.82 6.42 -6.51
N GLY A 30 -8.75 5.09 -6.45
CA GLY A 30 -9.89 4.19 -6.41
C GLY A 30 -10.78 4.45 -5.21
N ASP A 31 -10.21 4.43 -4.00
CA ASP A 31 -10.94 4.71 -2.75
C ASP A 31 -11.72 6.03 -2.86
N LEU A 32 -11.08 7.10 -3.36
CA LEU A 32 -11.72 8.39 -3.57
C LEU A 32 -12.82 8.35 -4.65
N ALA A 33 -12.57 7.67 -5.77
CA ALA A 33 -13.51 7.58 -6.88
C ALA A 33 -14.82 6.88 -6.50
N ILE A 34 -14.78 5.93 -5.56
CA ILE A 34 -15.96 5.21 -5.07
C ILE A 34 -16.47 5.71 -3.71
N GLY A 35 -15.94 6.83 -3.21
CA GLY A 35 -16.39 7.46 -1.96
C GLY A 35 -16.05 6.68 -0.69
N GLN A 36 -15.04 5.80 -0.74
CA GLN A 36 -14.49 5.14 0.44
C GLN A 36 -13.68 6.11 1.29
N GLN A 37 -13.41 5.71 2.53
CA GLN A 37 -12.43 6.40 3.35
C GLN A 37 -11.05 6.37 2.67
N PRO A 38 -10.25 7.44 2.75
CA PRO A 38 -8.89 7.43 2.24
C PRO A 38 -8.10 6.25 2.81
N GLU A 39 -7.30 5.62 1.94
CA GLU A 39 -6.44 4.46 2.26
C GLU A 39 -7.21 3.21 2.71
N HIS A 40 -8.50 3.10 2.39
CA HIS A 40 -9.28 1.90 2.65
C HIS A 40 -8.68 0.66 1.98
N GLY A 41 -8.29 0.76 0.70
CA GLY A 41 -7.62 -0.32 -0.02
C GLY A 41 -6.30 -0.73 0.61
N ALA A 42 -5.45 0.25 0.97
CA ALA A 42 -4.17 0.00 1.62
C ALA A 42 -4.33 -0.69 3.00
N ARG A 43 -5.31 -0.24 3.79
CA ARG A 43 -5.63 -0.85 5.09
C ARG A 43 -6.13 -2.28 4.95
N SER A 44 -7.00 -2.53 3.98
CA SER A 44 -7.52 -3.87 3.69
C SER A 44 -6.41 -4.82 3.25
N CYS A 45 -5.50 -4.37 2.38
CA CYS A 45 -4.31 -5.14 2.00
C CYS A 45 -3.43 -5.47 3.22
N TYR A 46 -3.15 -4.49 4.07
CA TYR A 46 -2.37 -4.71 5.30
C TYR A 46 -3.00 -5.76 6.22
N ILE A 47 -4.31 -5.66 6.47
CA ILE A 47 -5.04 -6.66 7.29
C ILE A 47 -4.95 -8.05 6.65
N GLY A 48 -5.16 -8.16 5.33
CA GLY A 48 -5.03 -9.43 4.61
C GLY A 48 -3.64 -10.05 4.74
N MET A 49 -2.59 -9.23 4.64
CA MET A 49 -1.21 -9.66 4.82
C MET A 49 -0.93 -10.16 6.24
N GLN A 50 -1.50 -9.54 7.28
CA GLN A 50 -1.39 -10.00 8.67
C GLN A 50 -2.13 -11.32 8.90
N ILE A 51 -3.31 -11.49 8.30
CA ILE A 51 -4.07 -12.75 8.35
C ILE A 51 -3.25 -13.87 7.68
N ALA A 52 -2.67 -13.61 6.50
CA ALA A 52 -1.85 -14.58 5.79
C ALA A 52 -0.59 -14.98 6.55
N ASP A 53 0.03 -14.03 7.28
CA ASP A 53 1.15 -14.31 8.16
C ASP A 53 0.75 -15.22 9.33
N THR A 54 -0.40 -14.93 9.95
CA THR A 54 -0.98 -15.74 11.03
C THR A 54 -1.31 -17.17 10.59
N LEU A 55 -1.75 -17.34 9.34
CA LEU A 55 -2.04 -18.64 8.73
C LEU A 55 -0.79 -19.35 8.17
N ALA A 56 0.39 -18.71 8.24
CA ALA A 56 1.63 -19.21 7.67
C ALA A 56 1.50 -19.61 6.19
N LEU A 57 0.78 -18.79 5.39
CA LEU A 57 0.58 -19.10 3.98
C LEU A 57 1.90 -19.14 3.22
N PRO A 58 2.06 -20.07 2.25
CA PRO A 58 3.19 -20.08 1.34
C PRO A 58 3.37 -18.74 0.63
N ASN A 59 4.62 -18.40 0.29
CA ASN A 59 4.92 -17.13 -0.41
C ASN A 59 4.16 -16.96 -1.73
N ALA A 60 3.83 -18.05 -2.42
CA ALA A 60 3.01 -18.00 -3.63
C ALA A 60 1.61 -17.44 -3.35
N ASP A 61 0.98 -17.85 -2.25
CA ASP A 61 -0.36 -17.43 -1.85
C ASP A 61 -0.35 -16.04 -1.21
N ARG A 62 0.74 -15.65 -0.55
CA ARG A 62 0.90 -14.29 -0.01
C ARG A 62 1.00 -13.24 -1.13
N ARG A 63 1.56 -13.60 -2.27
CA ARG A 63 1.79 -12.67 -3.41
C ARG A 63 0.51 -12.21 -4.10
N VAL A 64 -0.58 -12.95 -4.01
CA VAL A 64 -1.88 -12.56 -4.61
C VAL A 64 -2.69 -11.60 -3.74
N LEU A 65 -2.23 -11.31 -2.52
CA LEU A 65 -2.86 -10.32 -1.61
C LEU A 65 -2.42 -8.88 -1.91
N PHE A 66 -1.50 -8.71 -2.86
CA PHE A 66 -0.92 -7.43 -3.28
C PHE A 66 -0.98 -7.33 -4.81
#